data_AF-H0SH00-F1
#
_entry.id   AF-H0SH00-F1
#
_cell.length_a   1.000
_cell.length_b   1.000
_cell.length_c   1.000
_cell.angle_alpha   90.00
_cell.angle_beta   90.00
_cell.angle_gamma   90.00
#
_symmetry.space_group_name_H-M   'P 1'
#
loop_
_entity.id
_entity.type
_entity.pdbx_description
1 polymer ?
#
loop_
_entity_poly.entity_id
_entity_poly.type
_entity_poly.pdbx_seq_one_letter_code
_entity_poly.pdbx_strand_id
1 'polypeptide(L)'
;MTVRWCALLLGICSILPTSSAFAISPDVVRDLASRVGPVVGQAATCREIAQGRVQTIIDQFSEVIRQASSSNTERDGLVRSFNSYIAEGRGRVASSLVNCQAAERQLVDLERALQQQSAAPTLSLAMGPPTAAAATQPTANLPPPLPRGVSDTEIRFGTVIPFSGVRKEPARQMKLGIETAFARANDAGGINGRKLRLIAADDAYDPTKTIAAMTQLYEKEQVFGFIGNMGTANNALAIPYALERRALFFAPYSGSAIVRRDPPDRYVFNYRASYAEETAAIVNYLMKVKRIPAKQIAVFAQNDAYGDDGANGVAKAFRAHGITDPVIRYGFPRGTLDVDEAVGKLKAQTKPPIKAVIMIATDRAAAKFIEKTHDAVPGLIYANISAVGSTSLAAELKLLGAKYTNGVIVTQGVPSVAGYSSLVLDYKTALDKYFPGEAPDYTSLEGFISASILIQALKQTTPLDTERLVDTLESMQSIDLGLGSKLSFGRAEHQASHKIWGTALDETGTYQAIELE
;
A
#
# COMPACT_ATOMS: atom_id res chain seq x y z
N MET A 1 11.99 -0.54 -7.32
CA MET A 1 13.40 -0.23 -6.99
C MET A 1 14.12 0.22 -8.25
N THR A 2 14.79 1.37 -8.20
CA THR A 2 15.52 1.97 -9.35
C THR A 2 16.79 1.19 -9.67
N VAL A 3 17.30 1.27 -10.92
CA VAL A 3 18.59 0.70 -11.39
C VAL A 3 19.75 0.97 -10.42
N ARG A 4 19.71 2.11 -9.74
CA ARG A 4 20.64 2.57 -8.70
C ARG A 4 20.75 1.65 -7.47
N TRP A 5 19.70 0.89 -7.13
CA TRP A 5 19.69 -0.07 -6.02
C TRP A 5 20.23 -1.45 -6.42
N CYS A 6 20.01 -1.86 -7.67
CA CYS A 6 20.55 -3.12 -8.20
C CYS A 6 22.08 -3.10 -8.28
N ALA A 7 22.63 -1.96 -8.67
CA ALA A 7 24.06 -1.81 -8.83
C ALA A 7 24.81 -1.71 -7.48
N LEU A 8 24.13 -1.25 -6.42
CA LEU A 8 24.63 -1.25 -5.04
C LEU A 8 24.79 -2.67 -4.47
N LEU A 9 23.94 -3.62 -4.87
CA LEU A 9 24.03 -5.05 -4.51
C LEU A 9 25.09 -5.80 -5.33
N LEU A 10 25.31 -5.41 -6.59
CA LEU A 10 26.33 -6.02 -7.46
C LEU A 10 27.77 -5.75 -6.99
N GLY A 11 28.08 -4.53 -6.56
CA GLY A 11 29.46 -4.20 -6.19
C GLY A 11 29.84 -4.53 -4.73
N ILE A 12 28.89 -4.85 -3.84
CA ILE A 12 29.17 -5.47 -2.52
C ILE A 12 29.83 -6.87 -2.70
N CYS A 13 29.59 -7.53 -3.83
CA CYS A 13 30.07 -8.88 -4.11
C CYS A 13 31.54 -8.96 -4.58
N SER A 14 32.13 -7.85 -5.04
CA SER A 14 33.46 -7.86 -5.69
C SER A 14 34.64 -7.67 -4.72
N ILE A 15 34.40 -7.41 -3.43
CA ILE A 15 35.43 -6.93 -2.49
C ILE A 15 35.58 -7.81 -1.23
N LEU A 16 34.73 -8.81 -1.01
CA LEU A 16 34.84 -9.62 0.20
C LEU A 16 35.82 -10.80 0.03
N PRO A 17 36.85 -10.92 0.90
CA PRO A 17 37.66 -12.13 0.94
C PRO A 17 36.79 -13.33 1.31
N THR A 18 37.17 -14.50 0.79
CA THR A 18 36.49 -15.81 0.79
C THR A 18 36.25 -16.42 2.19
N SER A 19 36.25 -15.64 3.25
CA SER A 19 36.10 -16.10 4.63
C SER A 19 35.16 -15.20 5.45
N SER A 20 33.92 -15.00 5.01
CA SER A 20 32.80 -14.73 5.92
C SER A 20 31.47 -14.86 5.18
N ALA A 21 30.56 -15.61 5.78
CA ALA A 21 29.29 -16.03 5.21
C ALA A 21 28.30 -14.87 5.09
N PHE A 22 28.28 -14.23 3.92
CA PHE A 22 27.09 -13.56 3.38
C PHE A 22 26.81 -14.17 2.00
N ALA A 23 26.30 -15.40 1.98
CA ALA A 23 25.79 -15.98 0.74
C ALA A 23 24.54 -15.18 0.34
N ILE A 24 24.61 -14.48 -0.79
CA ILE A 24 23.45 -13.78 -1.38
C ILE A 24 22.40 -14.84 -1.69
N SER A 25 21.19 -14.69 -1.15
CA SER A 25 20.11 -15.65 -1.41
C SER A 25 19.80 -15.73 -2.91
N PRO A 26 19.57 -16.93 -3.48
CA PRO A 26 19.19 -17.13 -4.87
C PRO A 26 17.98 -16.28 -5.32
N ASP A 27 17.04 -15.99 -4.43
CA ASP A 27 15.86 -15.15 -4.72
C ASP A 27 16.22 -13.68 -4.98
N VAL A 28 17.22 -13.14 -4.28
CA VAL A 28 17.75 -11.79 -4.53
C VAL A 28 18.42 -11.73 -5.90
N VAL A 29 19.18 -12.75 -6.28
CA VAL A 29 19.79 -12.82 -7.62
C VAL A 29 18.73 -12.94 -8.70
N ARG A 30 17.62 -13.62 -8.44
CA ARG A 30 16.48 -13.71 -9.38
C ARG A 30 15.77 -12.37 -9.58
N ASP A 31 15.52 -11.60 -8.51
CA ASP A 31 14.98 -10.23 -8.64
C ASP A 31 15.97 -9.33 -9.38
N LEU A 32 17.26 -9.43 -9.07
CA LEU A 32 18.31 -8.66 -9.72
C LEU A 32 18.41 -8.97 -11.23
N ALA A 33 18.30 -10.24 -11.60
CA ALA A 33 18.29 -10.69 -12.99
C ALA A 33 17.12 -10.10 -13.78
N SER A 34 15.94 -9.96 -13.15
CA SER A 34 14.75 -9.36 -13.77
C SER A 34 14.90 -7.86 -14.08
N ARG A 35 15.84 -7.18 -13.42
CA ARG A 35 16.07 -5.75 -13.56
C ARG A 35 17.28 -5.44 -14.44
N VAL A 36 18.36 -6.21 -14.30
CA VAL A 36 19.59 -6.05 -15.10
C VAL A 36 19.43 -6.64 -16.49
N GLY A 37 18.78 -7.81 -16.60
CA GLY A 37 18.60 -8.52 -17.87
C GLY A 37 17.98 -7.66 -18.97
N PRO A 38 16.84 -6.98 -18.75
CA PRO A 38 16.22 -6.19 -19.80
C PRO A 38 17.07 -4.99 -20.24
N VAL A 39 17.79 -4.34 -19.33
CA VAL A 39 18.67 -3.20 -19.64
C VAL A 39 19.85 -3.64 -20.51
N VAL A 40 20.51 -4.73 -20.13
CA VAL A 40 21.60 -5.35 -20.91
C VAL A 40 21.10 -5.81 -22.27
N GLY A 41 19.91 -6.41 -22.33
CA GLY A 41 19.26 -6.85 -23.57
C GLY A 41 18.99 -5.69 -24.53
N GLN A 42 18.44 -4.58 -24.03
CA GLN A 42 18.19 -3.37 -24.82
C GLN A 42 19.51 -2.76 -25.30
N ALA A 43 20.51 -2.64 -24.42
CA ALA A 43 21.79 -2.08 -24.77
C ALA A 43 22.53 -2.90 -25.85
N ALA A 44 22.43 -4.23 -25.79
CA ALA A 44 23.04 -5.14 -26.77
C ALA A 44 22.51 -4.98 -28.20
N THR A 45 21.29 -4.42 -28.37
CA THR A 45 20.66 -4.20 -29.68
C THR A 45 20.94 -2.82 -30.29
N CYS A 46 21.52 -1.90 -29.52
CA CYS A 46 21.80 -0.54 -29.96
C CYS A 46 23.21 -0.45 -30.59
N ARG A 47 23.28 -0.10 -31.87
CA ARG A 47 24.56 0.01 -32.61
C ARG A 47 25.52 1.08 -32.06
N GLU A 48 24.97 2.09 -31.39
CA GLU A 48 25.73 3.20 -30.80
C GLU A 48 26.42 2.82 -29.48
N ILE A 49 26.07 1.67 -28.89
CA ILE A 49 26.61 1.20 -27.62
C ILE A 49 27.70 0.17 -27.89
N ALA A 50 28.90 0.39 -27.34
CA ALA A 50 30.01 -0.54 -27.50
C ALA A 50 29.69 -1.91 -26.86
N GLN A 51 29.76 -2.98 -27.65
CA GLN A 51 29.49 -4.36 -27.19
C GLN A 51 30.33 -4.76 -25.97
N GLY A 52 31.57 -4.27 -25.87
CA GLY A 52 32.45 -4.54 -24.73
C GLY A 52 31.91 -4.04 -23.38
N ARG A 53 31.15 -2.94 -23.37
CA ARG A 53 30.53 -2.40 -22.14
C ARG A 53 29.42 -3.31 -21.64
N VAL A 54 28.58 -3.76 -22.57
CA VAL A 54 27.49 -4.70 -22.30
C VAL A 54 28.04 -6.04 -21.80
N GLN A 55 29.11 -6.54 -22.44
CA GLN A 55 29.74 -7.81 -22.05
C GLN A 55 30.36 -7.73 -20.64
N THR A 56 31.00 -6.62 -20.30
CA THR A 56 31.58 -6.41 -18.95
C THR A 56 30.53 -6.58 -17.85
N ILE A 57 29.32 -6.06 -18.06
CA ILE A 57 28.22 -6.18 -17.11
C ILE A 57 27.68 -7.62 -17.04
N ILE A 58 27.56 -8.29 -18.19
CA ILE A 58 27.14 -9.71 -18.25
C ILE A 58 28.11 -10.60 -17.46
N ASP A 59 29.41 -10.37 -17.64
CA ASP A 59 30.45 -11.18 -17.00
C ASP A 59 30.43 -10.97 -15.47
N GLN A 60 30.31 -9.71 -15.02
CA GLN A 60 30.18 -9.39 -13.60
C GLN A 60 28.91 -9.98 -12.99
N PHE A 61 27.79 -9.95 -13.71
CA PHE A 61 26.54 -10.55 -13.23
C PHE A 61 26.62 -12.08 -13.15
N SER A 62 27.31 -12.70 -14.11
CA SER A 62 27.54 -14.14 -14.12
C SER A 62 28.36 -14.60 -12.92
N GLU A 63 29.32 -13.78 -12.49
CA GLU A 63 30.08 -14.02 -11.26
C GLU A 63 29.21 -13.93 -10.00
N VAL A 64 28.27 -12.98 -9.93
CA VAL A 64 27.27 -12.92 -8.84
C VAL A 64 26.39 -14.16 -8.80
N ILE A 65 25.93 -14.66 -9.96
CA ILE A 65 25.18 -15.92 -10.02
C ILE A 65 26.03 -17.09 -9.51
N ARG A 66 27.34 -17.11 -9.85
CA ARG A 66 28.27 -18.15 -9.39
C ARG A 66 28.44 -18.15 -7.88
N GLN A 67 28.44 -16.98 -7.25
CA GLN A 67 28.64 -16.81 -5.81
C GLN A 67 27.36 -17.05 -4.98
N ALA A 68 26.18 -16.96 -5.58
CA ALA A 68 24.90 -17.04 -4.87
C ALA A 68 24.44 -18.45 -4.51
N SER A 69 25.01 -19.50 -5.13
CA SER A 69 24.66 -20.88 -4.77
C SER A 69 25.79 -21.87 -5.08
N SER A 70 26.00 -22.82 -4.16
CA SER A 70 26.88 -23.97 -4.38
C SER A 70 26.27 -25.05 -5.28
N SER A 71 24.93 -25.03 -5.48
CA SER A 71 24.20 -25.99 -6.32
C SER A 71 24.31 -25.66 -7.81
N ASN A 72 24.80 -26.61 -8.62
CA ASN A 72 24.85 -26.46 -10.07
C ASN A 72 23.45 -26.24 -10.67
N THR A 73 22.44 -26.99 -10.21
CA THR A 73 21.07 -26.92 -10.74
C THR A 73 20.41 -25.56 -10.49
N GLU A 74 20.67 -24.95 -9.33
CA GLU A 74 20.12 -23.64 -8.98
C GLU A 74 20.84 -22.51 -9.73
N ARG A 75 22.17 -22.60 -9.87
CA ARG A 75 22.95 -21.70 -10.74
C ARG A 75 22.46 -21.74 -12.18
N ASP A 76 22.23 -22.93 -12.73
CA ASP A 76 21.70 -23.08 -14.08
C ASP A 76 20.29 -22.48 -14.22
N GLY A 77 19.47 -22.57 -13.17
CA GLY A 77 18.16 -21.92 -13.11
C GLY A 77 18.25 -20.38 -13.13
N LEU A 78 19.20 -19.82 -12.39
CA LEU A 78 19.46 -18.37 -12.36
C LEU A 78 20.02 -17.87 -13.70
N VAL A 79 20.95 -18.61 -14.31
CA VAL A 79 21.48 -18.30 -15.66
C VAL A 79 20.37 -18.32 -16.71
N ARG A 80 19.50 -19.35 -16.70
CA ARG A 80 18.35 -19.41 -17.61
C ARG A 80 17.41 -18.22 -17.43
N SER A 81 17.13 -17.85 -16.18
CA SER A 81 16.27 -16.71 -15.86
C SER A 81 16.88 -15.40 -16.37
N PHE A 82 18.16 -15.17 -16.11
CA PHE A 82 18.87 -13.97 -16.58
C PHE A 82 18.89 -13.87 -18.11
N ASN A 83 19.18 -14.97 -18.81
CA ASN A 83 19.16 -15.02 -20.26
C ASN A 83 17.76 -14.76 -20.83
N SER A 84 16.70 -15.25 -20.18
CA SER A 84 15.32 -14.95 -20.56
C SER A 84 15.02 -13.45 -20.49
N TYR A 85 15.47 -12.78 -19.44
CA TYR A 85 15.28 -11.34 -19.28
C TYR A 85 16.13 -10.51 -20.27
N ILE A 86 17.32 -10.98 -20.64
CA ILE A 86 18.12 -10.39 -21.73
C ILE A 86 17.36 -10.50 -23.05
N ALA A 87 16.79 -11.66 -23.36
CA ALA A 87 16.01 -11.86 -24.58
C ALA A 87 14.77 -10.95 -24.61
N GLU A 88 14.08 -10.79 -23.49
CA GLU A 88 12.96 -9.85 -23.34
C GLU A 88 13.40 -8.40 -23.61
N GLY A 89 14.54 -7.98 -23.05
CA GLY A 89 15.13 -6.66 -23.30
C GLY A 89 15.37 -6.39 -24.78
N ARG A 90 15.95 -7.36 -25.49
CA ARG A 90 16.19 -7.27 -26.95
C ARG A 90 14.88 -7.10 -27.73
N GLY A 91 13.82 -7.81 -27.34
CA GLY A 91 12.50 -7.72 -27.97
C GLY A 91 11.86 -6.33 -27.87
N ARG A 92 12.10 -5.61 -26.76
CA ARG A 92 11.53 -4.27 -26.53
C ARG A 92 12.06 -3.21 -27.50
N VAL A 93 13.32 -3.31 -27.94
CA VAL A 93 13.91 -2.41 -28.94
C VAL A 93 13.40 -2.72 -30.35
N ALA A 94 13.24 -4.01 -30.68
CA ALA A 94 12.68 -4.44 -31.96
C ALA A 94 11.24 -3.96 -32.20
N SER A 95 10.46 -3.77 -31.12
CA SER A 95 9.10 -3.21 -31.16
C SER A 95 9.01 -1.67 -31.17
N SER A 96 10.13 -0.95 -31.30
CA SER A 96 10.20 0.52 -31.20
C SER A 96 9.66 1.12 -29.89
N LEU A 97 9.54 0.32 -28.83
CA LEU A 97 9.01 0.74 -27.52
C LEU A 97 10.05 1.51 -26.68
N VAL A 98 11.33 1.53 -27.08
CA VAL A 98 12.44 2.18 -26.36
C VAL A 98 13.44 2.81 -27.33
N ASN A 99 13.85 4.06 -27.08
CA ASN A 99 14.92 4.76 -27.82
C ASN A 99 16.30 4.38 -27.25
N CYS A 100 17.31 4.12 -28.09
CA CYS A 100 18.68 3.76 -27.69
C CYS A 100 19.35 4.76 -26.72
N GLN A 101 18.93 6.03 -26.74
CA GLN A 101 19.37 7.03 -25.76
C GLN A 101 18.88 6.76 -24.33
N ALA A 102 17.76 6.05 -24.17
CA ALA A 102 17.27 5.61 -22.86
C ALA A 102 18.06 4.40 -22.36
N ALA A 103 18.37 3.45 -23.26
CA ALA A 103 19.18 2.28 -22.95
C ALA A 103 20.61 2.69 -22.52
N GLU A 104 21.22 3.65 -23.22
CA GLU A 104 22.55 4.18 -22.87
C GLU A 104 22.58 4.80 -21.48
N ARG A 105 21.55 5.60 -21.11
CA ARG A 105 21.46 6.18 -19.76
C ARG A 105 21.36 5.12 -18.68
N GLN A 106 20.55 4.10 -18.90
CA GLN A 106 20.39 2.99 -17.96
C GLN A 106 21.67 2.15 -17.84
N LEU A 107 22.41 1.97 -18.94
CA LEU A 107 23.71 1.28 -18.92
C LEU A 107 24.76 2.08 -18.13
N VAL A 108 24.85 3.39 -18.34
CA VAL A 108 25.77 4.28 -17.61
C VAL A 108 25.45 4.29 -16.11
N ASP A 109 24.17 4.28 -15.74
CA ASP A 109 23.77 4.20 -14.33
C ASP A 109 24.21 2.87 -13.68
N LEU A 110 24.16 1.77 -14.44
CA LEU A 110 24.62 0.46 -14.00
C LEU A 110 26.15 0.44 -13.85
N GLU A 111 26.90 0.95 -14.84
CA GLU A 111 28.37 1.06 -14.81
C GLU A 111 28.87 1.94 -13.65
N ARG A 112 28.25 3.11 -13.44
CA ARG A 112 28.65 4.04 -12.38
C ARG A 112 28.53 3.42 -11.00
N ALA A 113 27.46 2.67 -10.77
CA ALA A 113 27.24 2.05 -9.49
C ALA A 113 28.05 0.76 -9.29
N LEU A 114 28.57 0.16 -10.35
CA LEU A 114 29.64 -0.85 -10.29
C LEU A 114 31.03 -0.23 -9.98
N GLN A 115 31.28 1.03 -10.39
CA GLN A 115 32.58 1.70 -10.20
C GLN A 115 32.75 2.40 -8.84
N GLN A 116 31.68 2.85 -8.17
CA GLN A 116 31.77 3.64 -6.92
C GLN A 116 32.29 2.88 -5.68
N GLN A 117 32.67 1.61 -5.80
CA GLN A 117 33.12 0.78 -4.67
C GLN A 117 34.61 0.41 -4.70
N SER A 118 35.39 0.80 -5.71
CA SER A 118 36.82 0.49 -5.78
C SER A 118 37.77 1.46 -5.04
N ALA A 119 37.24 2.47 -4.33
CA ALA A 119 38.04 3.45 -3.59
C ALA A 119 37.66 3.49 -2.10
N ALA A 120 38.29 2.63 -1.29
CA ALA A 120 38.38 2.80 0.16
C ALA A 120 39.87 2.88 0.56
N PRO A 121 40.28 3.86 1.40
CA PRO A 121 41.67 4.01 1.82
C PRO A 121 42.03 2.96 2.89
N THR A 122 43.12 2.23 2.66
CA THR A 122 43.70 1.28 3.61
C THR A 122 44.51 2.02 4.68
N LEU A 123 43.98 2.08 5.91
CA LEU A 123 44.75 2.48 7.10
C LEU A 123 45.39 1.22 7.71
N SER A 124 46.71 1.08 7.55
CA SER A 124 47.54 0.08 8.23
C SER A 124 47.58 0.36 9.74
N LEU A 125 47.06 -0.56 10.54
CA LEU A 125 47.25 -0.60 11.98
C LEU A 125 48.54 -1.37 12.30
N ALA A 126 49.60 -0.64 12.64
CA ALA A 126 50.74 -1.20 13.36
C ALA A 126 50.39 -1.24 14.85
N MET A 127 50.31 -2.45 15.43
CA MET A 127 50.13 -2.67 16.85
C MET A 127 51.43 -2.37 17.60
N GLY A 128 51.43 -1.31 18.41
CA GLY A 128 52.36 -1.11 19.52
C GLY A 128 51.56 -0.87 20.80
N PRO A 129 51.92 -1.45 21.96
CA PRO A 129 51.15 -1.28 23.19
C PRO A 129 51.45 0.08 23.84
N PRO A 130 50.44 0.88 24.23
CA PRO A 130 50.68 2.01 25.10
C PRO A 130 50.35 1.64 26.54
N THR A 131 51.38 1.66 27.39
CA THR A 131 51.25 1.87 28.84
C THR A 131 50.95 3.34 29.08
N ALA A 132 49.70 3.68 29.39
CA ALA A 132 49.36 4.96 29.98
C ALA A 132 48.10 4.84 30.84
N ALA A 133 48.28 4.97 32.15
CA ALA A 133 47.21 5.15 33.12
C ALA A 133 46.54 6.51 32.86
N ALA A 134 45.34 6.50 32.29
CA ALA A 134 44.48 7.67 32.18
C ALA A 134 43.32 7.54 33.17
N ALA A 135 43.18 8.56 34.02
CA ALA A 135 42.16 8.66 35.05
C ALA A 135 40.74 8.53 34.44
N THR A 136 39.98 7.56 34.94
CA THR A 136 38.55 7.40 34.70
C THR A 136 37.80 8.54 35.39
N GLN A 137 37.45 9.58 34.64
CA GLN A 137 36.32 10.42 35.06
C GLN A 137 35.02 9.63 34.85
N PRO A 138 34.09 9.66 35.81
CA PRO A 138 32.80 9.00 35.65
C PRO A 138 32.04 9.66 34.50
N THR A 139 31.75 8.88 33.46
CA THR A 139 30.80 9.26 32.42
C THR A 139 29.45 9.45 33.08
N ALA A 140 28.96 10.69 33.14
CA ALA A 140 27.59 10.94 33.51
C ALA A 140 26.68 10.11 32.58
N ASN A 141 25.81 9.27 33.17
CA ASN A 141 24.79 8.52 32.44
C ASN A 141 23.83 9.53 31.78
N LEU A 142 24.17 9.98 30.58
CA LEU A 142 23.23 10.72 29.74
C LEU A 142 22.05 9.79 29.44
N PRO A 143 20.80 10.28 29.55
CA PRO A 143 19.64 9.51 29.15
C PRO A 143 19.82 9.01 27.70
N PRO A 144 19.38 7.79 27.37
CA PRO A 144 19.43 7.31 25.99
C PRO A 144 18.70 8.32 25.07
N PRO A 145 19.23 8.57 23.85
CA PRO A 145 18.65 9.54 22.94
C PRO A 145 17.19 9.18 22.62
N LEU A 146 16.32 10.19 22.57
CA LEU A 146 14.92 10.00 22.22
C LEU A 146 14.79 9.38 20.82
N PRO A 147 13.78 8.53 20.58
CA PRO A 147 13.52 7.99 19.26
C PRO A 147 13.26 9.09 18.23
N ARG A 148 13.51 8.80 16.94
CA ARG A 148 13.16 9.70 15.84
C ARG A 148 11.69 10.13 15.94
N GLY A 149 11.45 11.41 15.74
CA GLY A 149 10.10 11.97 15.78
C GLY A 149 9.46 12.07 17.14
N VAL A 150 10.22 11.79 18.21
CA VAL A 150 9.83 12.03 19.59
C VAL A 150 10.71 13.13 20.16
N SER A 151 10.11 14.21 20.65
CA SER A 151 10.78 15.26 21.43
C SER A 151 10.23 15.28 22.85
N ASP A 152 10.66 16.23 23.68
CA ASP A 152 10.08 16.42 25.01
C ASP A 152 8.62 16.89 24.96
N THR A 153 8.17 17.44 23.84
CA THR A 153 6.86 18.10 23.71
C THR A 153 5.96 17.51 22.63
N GLU A 154 6.49 16.74 21.67
CA GLU A 154 5.70 16.21 20.55
C GLU A 154 6.12 14.81 20.09
N ILE A 155 5.17 14.09 19.51
CA ILE A 155 5.38 12.88 18.70
C ILE A 155 4.82 13.16 17.30
N ARG A 156 5.68 13.09 16.29
CA ARG A 156 5.33 13.39 14.89
C ARG A 156 5.02 12.11 14.11
N PHE A 157 3.88 12.07 13.45
CA PHE A 157 3.50 11.02 12.51
C PHE A 157 3.40 11.57 11.09
N GLY A 158 3.79 10.76 10.11
CA GLY A 158 3.68 11.06 8.70
C GLY A 158 2.43 10.45 8.08
N THR A 159 1.89 11.07 7.02
CA THR A 159 0.91 10.42 6.15
C THR A 159 1.16 10.83 4.69
N VAL A 160 1.18 9.86 3.78
CA VAL A 160 1.26 10.11 2.34
C VAL A 160 -0.11 9.88 1.72
N ILE A 161 -0.73 10.96 1.27
CA ILE A 161 -2.11 10.97 0.78
C ILE A 161 -2.26 11.97 -0.39
N PRO A 162 -3.14 11.71 -1.36
CA PRO A 162 -3.30 12.58 -2.52
C PRO A 162 -4.18 13.80 -2.22
N PHE A 163 -3.60 14.99 -2.09
CA PHE A 163 -4.38 16.24 -1.89
C PHE A 163 -4.91 16.85 -3.19
N SER A 164 -4.47 16.31 -4.32
CA SER A 164 -4.86 16.75 -5.66
C SER A 164 -5.41 15.57 -6.48
N GLY A 165 -6.11 15.89 -7.57
CA GLY A 165 -6.64 14.90 -8.50
C GLY A 165 -7.89 14.15 -8.01
N VAL A 166 -8.12 12.98 -8.58
CA VAL A 166 -9.40 12.23 -8.44
C VAL A 166 -9.63 11.61 -7.06
N ARG A 167 -8.65 11.66 -6.14
CA ARG A 167 -8.73 11.09 -4.79
C ARG A 167 -8.67 12.12 -3.66
N LYS A 168 -8.74 13.41 -3.99
CA LYS A 168 -8.56 14.50 -3.01
C LYS A 168 -9.56 14.46 -1.84
N GLU A 169 -10.82 14.12 -2.09
CA GLU A 169 -11.86 14.19 -1.04
C GLU A 169 -11.69 13.05 -0.01
N PRO A 170 -11.59 11.76 -0.41
CA PRO A 170 -11.24 10.70 0.54
C PRO A 170 -9.93 10.94 1.29
N ALA A 171 -8.90 11.49 0.62
CA ALA A 171 -7.62 11.82 1.27
C ALA A 171 -7.77 12.89 2.36
N ARG A 172 -8.48 13.97 2.06
CA ARG A 172 -8.80 15.03 3.02
C ARG A 172 -9.53 14.47 4.24
N GLN A 173 -10.51 13.59 4.02
CA GLN A 173 -11.28 12.96 5.08
C GLN A 173 -10.42 12.03 5.95
N MET A 174 -9.56 11.20 5.35
CA MET A 174 -8.63 10.36 6.13
C MET A 174 -7.77 11.21 7.09
N LYS A 175 -7.18 12.29 6.58
CA LYS A 175 -6.41 13.24 7.39
C LYS A 175 -7.24 13.85 8.50
N LEU A 176 -8.43 14.35 8.18
CA LEU A 176 -9.36 14.97 9.14
C LEU A 176 -9.70 14.02 10.29
N GLY A 177 -9.95 12.75 10.00
CA GLY A 177 -10.23 11.72 11.01
C GLY A 177 -9.09 11.53 12.00
N ILE A 178 -7.87 11.37 11.46
CA ILE A 178 -6.66 11.20 12.28
C ILE A 178 -6.41 12.43 13.15
N GLU A 179 -6.50 13.63 12.56
CA GLU A 179 -6.31 14.89 13.27
C GLU A 179 -7.38 15.11 14.35
N THR A 180 -8.62 14.69 14.12
CA THR A 180 -9.70 14.75 15.12
C THR A 180 -9.37 13.90 16.35
N ALA A 181 -8.88 12.68 16.15
CA ALA A 181 -8.45 11.83 17.27
C ALA A 181 -7.22 12.38 17.99
N PHE A 182 -6.25 12.91 17.24
CA PHE A 182 -5.04 13.53 17.81
C PHE A 182 -5.39 14.79 18.61
N ALA A 183 -6.28 15.64 18.10
CA ALA A 183 -6.75 16.84 18.79
C ALA A 183 -7.43 16.47 20.12
N ARG A 184 -8.32 15.47 20.11
CA ARG A 184 -8.95 14.93 21.33
C ARG A 184 -7.91 14.44 22.34
N ALA A 185 -6.92 13.65 21.90
CA ALA A 185 -5.87 13.15 22.79
C ALA A 185 -4.98 14.28 23.33
N ASN A 186 -4.67 15.27 22.49
CA ASN A 186 -3.88 16.44 22.87
C ASN A 186 -4.57 17.29 23.93
N ASP A 187 -5.87 17.52 23.78
CA ASP A 187 -6.69 18.25 24.76
C ASP A 187 -6.71 17.51 26.12
N ALA A 188 -6.67 16.17 26.10
CA ALA A 188 -6.55 15.33 27.29
C ALA A 188 -5.10 15.19 27.84
N GLY A 189 -4.18 16.07 27.44
CA GLY A 189 -2.79 16.10 27.94
C GLY A 189 -1.75 15.37 27.07
N GLY A 190 -2.16 14.79 25.94
CA GLY A 190 -1.27 14.09 25.01
C GLY A 190 -0.85 12.70 25.49
N ILE A 191 0.30 12.23 25.01
CA ILE A 191 0.91 10.95 25.38
C ILE A 191 2.12 11.22 26.26
N ASN A 192 2.03 10.90 27.55
CA ASN A 192 3.09 11.17 28.52
C ASN A 192 3.61 12.63 28.44
N GLY A 193 2.67 13.59 28.34
CA GLY A 193 2.94 15.02 28.20
C GLY A 193 3.27 15.51 26.78
N ARG A 194 3.42 14.60 25.80
CA ARG A 194 3.77 14.94 24.41
C ARG A 194 2.53 15.07 23.53
N LYS A 195 2.46 16.12 22.72
CA LYS A 195 1.39 16.34 21.75
C LYS A 195 1.60 15.49 20.50
N LEU A 196 0.53 14.92 19.96
CA LEU A 196 0.54 14.22 18.68
C LEU A 196 0.41 15.22 17.54
N ARG A 197 1.28 15.10 16.53
CA ARG A 197 1.26 15.94 15.34
C ARG A 197 1.26 15.07 14.08
N LEU A 198 0.35 15.35 13.16
CA LEU A 198 0.32 14.71 11.85
C LEU A 198 0.95 15.64 10.81
N ILE A 199 1.84 15.09 9.98
CA ILE A 199 2.49 15.81 8.88
C ILE A 199 2.16 15.04 7.60
N ALA A 200 1.56 15.74 6.64
CA ALA A 200 1.10 15.12 5.41
C ALA A 200 1.96 15.52 4.22
N ALA A 201 2.20 14.58 3.30
CA ALA A 201 2.86 14.83 2.02
C ALA A 201 1.99 14.37 0.86
N ASP A 202 1.89 15.20 -0.18
CA ASP A 202 1.12 14.89 -1.40
C ASP A 202 1.95 14.02 -2.35
N ASP A 203 1.36 12.91 -2.79
CA ASP A 203 1.90 12.12 -3.90
C ASP A 203 0.97 12.14 -5.14
N ALA A 204 -0.11 12.93 -5.11
CA ALA A 204 -1.08 13.09 -6.19
C ALA A 204 -1.68 11.77 -6.70
N TYR A 205 -1.65 10.71 -5.88
CA TYR A 205 -2.08 9.36 -6.25
C TYR A 205 -1.22 8.81 -7.40
N ASP A 206 0.07 9.15 -7.39
CA ASP A 206 1.07 8.73 -8.36
C ASP A 206 2.21 7.99 -7.63
N PRO A 207 2.37 6.67 -7.84
CA PRO A 207 3.41 5.88 -7.17
C PRO A 207 4.81 6.41 -7.43
N THR A 208 5.05 7.07 -8.57
CA THR A 208 6.37 7.61 -8.90
C THR A 208 6.80 8.73 -7.93
N LYS A 209 5.85 9.38 -7.27
CA LYS A 209 6.08 10.46 -6.28
C LYS A 209 6.12 9.94 -4.84
N THR A 210 5.58 8.76 -4.57
CA THR A 210 5.42 8.23 -3.20
C THR A 210 6.75 8.13 -2.45
N ILE A 211 7.83 7.64 -3.07
CA ILE A 211 9.13 7.52 -2.38
C ILE A 211 9.70 8.89 -2.00
N ALA A 212 9.51 9.91 -2.84
CA ALA A 212 9.95 11.27 -2.52
C ALA A 212 9.16 11.85 -1.34
N ALA A 213 7.83 11.64 -1.32
CA ALA A 213 6.96 12.03 -0.20
C ALA A 213 7.34 11.31 1.11
N MET A 214 7.55 10.00 1.06
CA MET A 214 8.03 9.21 2.21
C MET A 214 9.39 9.71 2.71
N THR A 215 10.31 10.04 1.79
CA THR A 215 11.64 10.57 2.12
C THR A 215 11.57 11.95 2.75
N GLN A 216 10.69 12.83 2.27
CA GLN A 216 10.44 14.12 2.91
C GLN A 216 9.98 13.93 4.35
N LEU A 217 8.95 13.10 4.57
CA LEU A 217 8.40 12.89 5.91
C LEU A 217 9.42 12.23 6.85
N TYR A 218 10.12 11.20 6.38
CA TYR A 218 11.06 10.49 7.23
C TYR A 218 12.32 11.33 7.47
N GLU A 219 13.01 11.77 6.42
CA GLU A 219 14.35 12.37 6.55
C GLU A 219 14.33 13.87 6.87
N LYS A 220 13.32 14.62 6.44
CA LYS A 220 13.25 16.07 6.72
C LYS A 220 12.37 16.36 7.93
N GLU A 221 11.14 15.84 7.92
CA GLU A 221 10.18 16.09 9.00
C GLU A 221 10.42 15.20 10.21
N GLN A 222 11.32 14.22 10.09
CA GLN A 222 11.75 13.34 11.19
C GLN A 222 10.53 12.75 11.90
N VAL A 223 9.60 12.15 11.15
CA VAL A 223 8.44 11.47 11.72
C VAL A 223 8.84 10.15 12.39
N PHE A 224 8.13 9.77 13.45
CA PHE A 224 8.31 8.51 14.18
C PHE A 224 7.83 7.31 13.36
N GLY A 225 6.71 7.46 12.66
CA GLY A 225 6.11 6.44 11.81
C GLY A 225 5.03 7.03 10.91
N PHE A 226 4.41 6.17 10.11
CA PHE A 226 3.38 6.53 9.13
C PHE A 226 2.02 6.03 9.58
N ILE A 227 0.97 6.81 9.32
CA ILE A 227 -0.42 6.44 9.57
C ILE A 227 -1.31 6.84 8.39
N GLY A 228 -2.22 5.95 7.96
CA GLY A 228 -3.28 6.31 7.02
C GLY A 228 -2.85 6.49 5.56
N ASN A 229 -1.65 6.03 5.18
CA ASN A 229 -1.17 6.16 3.80
C ASN A 229 -2.16 5.56 2.79
N MET A 230 -2.44 6.29 1.71
CA MET A 230 -3.52 5.96 0.78
C MET A 230 -3.00 5.43 -0.56
N GLY A 231 -3.65 4.37 -1.05
CA GLY A 231 -3.48 3.85 -2.41
C GLY A 231 -2.65 2.57 -2.47
N THR A 232 -3.19 1.53 -3.10
CA THR A 232 -2.57 0.20 -3.16
C THR A 232 -1.23 0.19 -3.89
N ALA A 233 -1.18 0.77 -5.10
CA ALA A 233 0.07 0.88 -5.86
C ALA A 233 1.11 1.79 -5.21
N ASN A 234 0.67 2.77 -4.41
CA ASN A 234 1.55 3.68 -3.66
C ASN A 234 2.14 2.94 -2.46
N ASN A 235 1.29 2.22 -1.71
CA ASN A 235 1.69 1.40 -0.57
C ASN A 235 2.66 0.27 -0.97
N ALA A 236 2.56 -0.23 -2.21
CA ALA A 236 3.55 -1.15 -2.78
C ALA A 236 5.00 -0.63 -2.72
N LEU A 237 5.17 0.70 -2.78
CA LEU A 237 6.47 1.37 -2.71
C LEU A 237 6.76 1.91 -1.30
N ALA A 238 5.73 2.42 -0.61
CA ALA A 238 5.88 3.00 0.73
C ALA A 238 6.24 1.95 1.79
N ILE A 239 5.67 0.75 1.72
CA ILE A 239 5.91 -0.31 2.72
C ILE A 239 7.38 -0.73 2.74
N PRO A 240 8.03 -1.15 1.61
CA PRO A 240 9.45 -1.48 1.63
C PRO A 240 10.33 -0.36 2.19
N TYR A 241 10.01 0.91 1.87
CA TYR A 241 10.72 2.07 2.41
C TYR A 241 10.63 2.15 3.94
N ALA A 242 9.44 1.95 4.51
CA ALA A 242 9.22 1.97 5.96
C ALA A 242 9.87 0.75 6.66
N LEU A 243 9.75 -0.44 6.07
CA LEU A 243 10.33 -1.68 6.63
C LEU A 243 11.85 -1.63 6.74
N GLU A 244 12.54 -1.13 5.71
CA GLU A 244 14.00 -0.94 5.71
C GLU A 244 14.47 -0.07 6.89
N ARG A 245 13.63 0.90 7.28
CA ARG A 245 13.88 1.86 8.35
C ARG A 245 13.34 1.43 9.71
N ARG A 246 12.70 0.26 9.78
CA ARG A 246 11.96 -0.20 10.98
C ARG A 246 10.99 0.87 11.48
N ALA A 247 10.36 1.59 10.55
CA ALA A 247 9.37 2.60 10.85
C ALA A 247 7.99 1.96 10.88
N LEU A 248 7.18 2.29 11.88
CA LEU A 248 5.79 1.84 11.94
C LEU A 248 5.04 2.32 10.70
N PHE A 249 4.27 1.42 10.08
CA PHE A 249 3.37 1.70 8.97
C PHE A 249 1.96 1.26 9.35
N PHE A 250 1.21 2.18 9.93
CA PHE A 250 -0.02 1.87 10.64
C PHE A 250 -1.27 2.26 9.84
N ALA A 251 -2.24 1.36 9.82
CA ALA A 251 -3.56 1.50 9.21
C ALA A 251 -3.55 2.21 7.85
N PRO A 252 -2.83 1.69 6.83
CA PRO A 252 -2.95 2.22 5.47
C PRO A 252 -4.39 2.12 4.98
N TYR A 253 -4.85 3.13 4.23
CA TYR A 253 -6.15 3.10 3.57
C TYR A 253 -6.10 2.21 2.33
N SER A 254 -6.03 0.90 2.55
CA SER A 254 -5.97 -0.12 1.53
C SER A 254 -6.38 -1.47 2.10
N GLY A 255 -7.37 -2.10 1.46
CA GLY A 255 -7.75 -3.48 1.69
C GLY A 255 -6.94 -4.50 0.87
N SER A 256 -5.82 -4.15 0.23
CA SER A 256 -5.06 -5.10 -0.60
C SER A 256 -4.16 -6.07 0.18
N ALA A 257 -3.97 -7.29 -0.33
CA ALA A 257 -3.01 -8.25 0.22
C ALA A 257 -1.59 -7.68 0.42
N ILE A 258 -1.21 -6.63 -0.33
CA ILE A 258 0.11 -6.00 -0.22
C ILE A 258 0.40 -5.39 1.16
N VAL A 259 -0.63 -5.02 1.92
CA VAL A 259 -0.48 -4.46 3.28
C VAL A 259 -0.63 -5.53 4.37
N ARG A 260 -0.86 -6.80 4.01
CA ARG A 260 -1.15 -7.89 4.95
C ARG A 260 -0.57 -9.22 4.46
N ARG A 261 0.75 -9.25 4.27
CA ARG A 261 1.43 -10.51 3.93
C ARG A 261 1.15 -11.57 5.00
N ASP A 262 1.29 -12.83 4.62
CA ASP A 262 1.21 -13.96 5.53
C ASP A 262 2.51 -14.77 5.42
N PRO A 263 3.37 -14.79 6.46
CA PRO A 263 3.23 -14.07 7.73
C PRO A 263 3.28 -12.54 7.59
N PRO A 264 2.72 -11.76 8.55
CA PRO A 264 2.66 -10.30 8.45
C PRO A 264 4.05 -9.65 8.53
N ASP A 265 4.21 -8.55 7.78
CA ASP A 265 5.38 -7.69 7.88
C ASP A 265 5.41 -7.03 9.28
N ARG A 266 6.53 -7.15 10.01
CA ARG A 266 6.63 -6.77 11.43
C ARG A 266 6.13 -5.36 11.77
N TYR A 267 6.36 -4.37 10.91
CA TYR A 267 5.99 -2.97 11.18
C TYR A 267 4.71 -2.52 10.49
N VAL A 268 4.00 -3.41 9.78
CA VAL A 268 2.77 -3.08 9.07
C VAL A 268 1.58 -3.60 9.84
N PHE A 269 0.72 -2.69 10.29
CA PHE A 269 -0.51 -3.01 11.03
C PHE A 269 -1.70 -2.40 10.32
N ASN A 270 -2.82 -3.12 10.28
CA ASN A 270 -4.03 -2.74 9.56
C ASN A 270 -5.20 -2.64 10.54
N TYR A 271 -5.98 -1.56 10.45
CA TYR A 271 -7.26 -1.53 11.13
C TYR A 271 -8.30 -2.38 10.38
N ARG A 272 -8.48 -2.10 9.09
CA ARG A 272 -9.63 -2.52 8.29
C ARG A 272 -9.58 -3.98 7.82
N ALA A 273 -10.76 -4.48 7.43
CA ALA A 273 -10.90 -5.71 6.64
C ALA A 273 -10.25 -5.59 5.25
N SER A 274 -9.92 -6.72 4.66
CA SER A 274 -9.33 -6.85 3.33
C SER A 274 -10.37 -6.75 2.20
N TYR A 275 -9.92 -6.37 1.01
CA TYR A 275 -10.70 -6.43 -0.23
C TYR A 275 -11.15 -7.85 -0.54
N ALA A 276 -10.35 -8.87 -0.18
CA ALA A 276 -10.75 -10.26 -0.32
C ALA A 276 -11.97 -10.60 0.56
N GLU A 277 -12.00 -10.10 1.79
CA GLU A 277 -13.16 -10.28 2.68
C GLU A 277 -14.36 -9.47 2.18
N GLU A 278 -14.18 -8.20 1.79
CA GLU A 278 -15.25 -7.34 1.27
C GLU A 278 -15.88 -7.92 0.00
N THR A 279 -15.05 -8.33 -0.96
CA THR A 279 -15.53 -8.96 -2.20
C THR A 279 -16.16 -10.32 -1.95
N ALA A 280 -15.68 -11.10 -0.98
CA ALA A 280 -16.36 -12.33 -0.57
C ALA A 280 -17.75 -12.07 0.00
N ALA A 281 -17.91 -11.05 0.85
CA ALA A 281 -19.21 -10.65 1.39
C ALA A 281 -20.16 -10.19 0.26
N ILE A 282 -19.68 -9.39 -0.70
CA ILE A 282 -20.48 -8.97 -1.87
C ILE A 282 -20.88 -10.19 -2.71
N VAL A 283 -19.94 -11.08 -3.02
CA VAL A 283 -20.21 -12.29 -3.82
C VAL A 283 -21.24 -13.18 -3.12
N ASN A 284 -21.09 -13.41 -1.81
CA ASN A 284 -22.04 -14.17 -1.01
C ASN A 284 -23.43 -13.54 -1.06
N TYR A 285 -23.53 -12.23 -0.84
CA TYR A 285 -24.78 -11.50 -0.91
C TYR A 285 -25.45 -11.62 -2.29
N LEU A 286 -24.70 -11.38 -3.37
CA LEU A 286 -25.24 -11.45 -4.73
C LEU A 286 -25.70 -12.87 -5.10
N MET A 287 -24.94 -13.90 -4.73
CA MET A 287 -25.26 -15.29 -5.08
C MET A 287 -26.31 -15.92 -4.19
N LYS A 288 -26.22 -15.74 -2.86
CA LYS A 288 -27.10 -16.40 -1.89
C LYS A 288 -28.38 -15.61 -1.62
N VAL A 289 -28.26 -14.29 -1.47
CA VAL A 289 -29.40 -13.43 -1.13
C VAL A 289 -30.09 -12.96 -2.40
N LYS A 290 -29.36 -12.40 -3.36
CA LYS A 290 -29.93 -11.92 -4.63
C LYS A 290 -30.13 -13.01 -5.70
N ARG A 291 -29.65 -14.23 -5.44
CA ARG A 291 -29.81 -15.39 -6.35
C ARG A 291 -29.27 -15.14 -7.76
N ILE A 292 -28.17 -14.39 -7.85
CA ILE A 292 -27.49 -14.08 -9.11
C ILE A 292 -26.38 -15.11 -9.37
N PRO A 293 -26.43 -15.86 -10.49
CA PRO A 293 -25.35 -16.78 -10.85
C PRO A 293 -24.05 -16.03 -11.12
N ALA A 294 -22.90 -16.61 -10.76
CA ALA A 294 -21.59 -15.97 -10.95
C ALA A 294 -21.30 -15.51 -12.38
N LYS A 295 -21.74 -16.27 -13.40
CA LYS A 295 -21.62 -15.89 -14.82
C LYS A 295 -22.37 -14.60 -15.21
N GLN A 296 -23.26 -14.10 -14.34
CA GLN A 296 -24.00 -12.84 -14.50
C GLN A 296 -23.45 -11.73 -13.59
N ILE A 297 -22.32 -11.96 -12.92
CA ILE A 297 -21.62 -11.00 -12.07
C ILE A 297 -20.34 -10.59 -12.79
N ALA A 298 -20.20 -9.31 -13.10
CA ALA A 298 -18.98 -8.75 -13.66
C ALA A 298 -18.23 -7.92 -12.61
N VAL A 299 -16.97 -7.62 -12.89
CA VAL A 299 -16.14 -6.70 -12.13
C VAL A 299 -15.82 -5.48 -12.98
N PHE A 300 -16.11 -4.29 -12.47
CA PHE A 300 -15.61 -3.03 -13.04
C PHE A 300 -14.44 -2.55 -12.18
N ALA A 301 -13.22 -2.50 -12.73
CA ALA A 301 -12.02 -2.33 -11.94
C ALA A 301 -11.01 -1.38 -12.58
N GLN A 302 -10.28 -0.65 -11.74
CA GLN A 302 -9.15 0.17 -12.17
C GLN A 302 -8.04 -0.72 -12.78
N ASN A 303 -7.32 -0.20 -13.76
CA ASN A 303 -6.22 -0.93 -14.43
C ASN A 303 -4.90 -0.75 -13.65
N ASP A 304 -4.87 -1.23 -12.42
CA ASP A 304 -3.68 -1.26 -11.57
C ASP A 304 -3.82 -2.29 -10.43
N ALA A 305 -2.86 -2.30 -9.51
CA ALA A 305 -2.83 -3.21 -8.36
C ALA A 305 -4.09 -3.14 -7.48
N TYR A 306 -4.79 -2.00 -7.42
CA TYR A 306 -6.04 -1.90 -6.67
C TYR A 306 -7.16 -2.72 -7.34
N GLY A 307 -7.35 -2.52 -8.65
CA GLY A 307 -8.35 -3.27 -9.40
C GLY A 307 -8.02 -4.76 -9.51
N ASP A 308 -6.73 -5.11 -9.64
CA ASP A 308 -6.27 -6.50 -9.69
C ASP A 308 -6.54 -7.24 -8.38
N ASP A 309 -6.25 -6.63 -7.24
CA ASP A 309 -6.46 -7.25 -5.92
C ASP A 309 -7.96 -7.50 -5.65
N GLY A 310 -8.82 -6.52 -5.95
CA GLY A 310 -10.27 -6.70 -5.84
C GLY A 310 -10.82 -7.77 -6.79
N ALA A 311 -10.38 -7.79 -8.05
CA ALA A 311 -10.78 -8.83 -9.00
C ALA A 311 -10.32 -10.24 -8.57
N ASN A 312 -9.11 -10.34 -8.00
CA ASN A 312 -8.60 -11.58 -7.42
C ASN A 312 -9.40 -12.02 -6.19
N GLY A 313 -9.88 -11.07 -5.37
CA GLY A 313 -10.80 -11.31 -4.27
C GLY A 313 -12.12 -11.93 -4.75
N VAL A 314 -12.74 -11.37 -5.79
CA VAL A 314 -13.94 -11.93 -6.42
C VAL A 314 -13.67 -13.33 -6.97
N ALA A 315 -12.55 -13.54 -7.67
CA ALA A 315 -12.17 -14.85 -8.20
C ALA A 315 -11.96 -15.87 -7.07
N LYS A 316 -11.37 -15.46 -5.93
CA LYS A 316 -11.21 -16.30 -4.74
C LYS A 316 -12.56 -16.68 -4.15
N ALA A 317 -13.48 -15.74 -4.04
CA ALA A 317 -14.83 -15.98 -3.56
C ALA A 317 -15.61 -16.95 -4.48
N PHE A 318 -15.49 -16.81 -5.80
CA PHE A 318 -16.07 -17.77 -6.75
C PHE A 318 -15.51 -19.18 -6.56
N ARG A 319 -14.19 -19.32 -6.39
CA ARG A 319 -13.56 -20.63 -6.12
C ARG A 319 -14.07 -21.26 -4.83
N ALA A 320 -14.36 -20.47 -3.79
CA ALA A 320 -14.96 -20.96 -2.55
C ALA A 320 -16.39 -21.51 -2.75
N HIS A 321 -17.08 -21.09 -3.82
CA HIS A 321 -18.35 -21.66 -4.29
C HIS A 321 -18.20 -22.77 -5.33
N GLY A 322 -16.98 -23.28 -5.55
CA GLY A 322 -16.70 -24.32 -6.55
C GLY A 322 -16.71 -23.82 -8.00
N ILE A 323 -16.63 -22.51 -8.23
CA ILE A 323 -16.68 -21.89 -9.56
C ILE A 323 -15.27 -21.49 -9.98
N THR A 324 -14.82 -22.03 -11.11
CA THR A 324 -13.48 -21.78 -11.68
C THR A 324 -13.50 -20.93 -12.94
N ASP A 325 -14.68 -20.52 -13.41
CA ASP A 325 -14.82 -19.67 -14.58
C ASP A 325 -14.09 -18.34 -14.38
N PRO A 326 -13.43 -17.80 -15.43
CA PRO A 326 -12.81 -16.49 -15.36
C PRO A 326 -13.81 -15.40 -14.99
N VAL A 327 -13.39 -14.48 -14.12
CA VAL A 327 -14.19 -13.29 -13.77
C VAL A 327 -14.29 -12.39 -15.00
N ILE A 328 -15.52 -12.02 -15.36
CA ILE A 328 -15.77 -11.03 -16.41
C ILE A 328 -15.32 -9.66 -15.87
N ARG A 329 -14.24 -9.10 -16.44
CA ARG A 329 -13.68 -7.82 -15.99
C ARG A 329 -13.77 -6.74 -17.06
N TYR A 330 -14.26 -5.57 -16.67
CA TYR A 330 -14.22 -4.33 -17.44
C TYR A 330 -13.25 -3.36 -16.77
N GLY A 331 -12.20 -2.98 -17.48
CA GLY A 331 -11.12 -2.15 -16.97
C GLY A 331 -11.29 -0.66 -17.29
N PHE A 332 -10.74 0.23 -16.45
CA PHE A 332 -10.56 1.65 -16.78
C PHE A 332 -9.18 2.16 -16.35
N PRO A 333 -8.57 3.13 -17.07
CA PRO A 333 -7.26 3.66 -16.71
C PRO A 333 -7.26 4.33 -15.33
N ARG A 334 -6.21 4.10 -14.55
CA ARG A 334 -6.03 4.73 -13.25
C ARG A 334 -6.03 6.26 -13.36
N GLY A 335 -6.69 6.91 -12.41
CA GLY A 335 -6.62 8.37 -12.28
C GLY A 335 -7.46 9.12 -13.34
N THR A 336 -8.20 8.40 -14.19
CA THR A 336 -9.03 8.99 -15.24
C THR A 336 -10.51 8.67 -15.02
N LEU A 337 -11.36 9.27 -15.87
CA LEU A 337 -12.80 8.98 -15.94
C LEU A 337 -13.13 8.27 -17.25
N ASP A 338 -12.17 7.59 -17.87
CA ASP A 338 -12.31 7.00 -19.20
C ASP A 338 -12.96 5.62 -19.10
N VAL A 339 -14.27 5.62 -18.81
CA VAL A 339 -15.07 4.41 -18.57
C VAL A 339 -15.78 3.92 -19.83
N ASP A 340 -15.70 4.64 -20.95
CA ASP A 340 -16.53 4.40 -22.14
C ASP A 340 -16.29 3.02 -22.78
N GLU A 341 -15.04 2.55 -22.79
CA GLU A 341 -14.72 1.19 -23.27
C GLU A 341 -15.39 0.12 -22.39
N ALA A 342 -15.30 0.28 -21.07
CA ALA A 342 -15.93 -0.62 -20.11
C ALA A 342 -17.47 -0.64 -20.27
N VAL A 343 -18.07 0.55 -20.44
CA VAL A 343 -19.50 0.72 -20.70
C VAL A 343 -19.91 0.02 -22.01
N GLY A 344 -19.14 0.20 -23.08
CA GLY A 344 -19.40 -0.45 -24.37
C GLY A 344 -19.34 -1.98 -24.28
N LYS A 345 -18.32 -2.52 -23.60
CA LYS A 345 -18.18 -3.97 -23.36
C LYS A 345 -19.33 -4.54 -22.53
N LEU A 346 -19.78 -3.83 -21.49
CA LEU A 346 -20.95 -4.24 -20.70
C LEU A 346 -22.22 -4.28 -21.56
N LYS A 347 -22.48 -3.25 -22.38
CA LYS A 347 -23.66 -3.19 -23.25
C LYS A 347 -23.68 -4.30 -24.31
N ALA A 348 -22.50 -4.68 -24.81
CA ALA A 348 -22.36 -5.76 -25.77
C ALA A 348 -22.57 -7.17 -25.13
N GLN A 349 -22.44 -7.30 -23.80
CA GLN A 349 -22.55 -8.56 -23.08
C GLN A 349 -24.01 -8.97 -22.84
N THR A 350 -24.59 -9.68 -23.81
CA THR A 350 -26.00 -10.12 -23.77
C THR A 350 -26.19 -11.59 -23.42
N LYS A 351 -25.13 -12.42 -23.44
CA LYS A 351 -25.22 -13.89 -23.25
C LYS A 351 -24.08 -14.42 -22.35
N PRO A 352 -24.36 -14.76 -21.08
CA PRO A 352 -25.56 -14.36 -20.34
C PRO A 352 -25.55 -12.84 -20.08
N PRO A 353 -26.71 -12.22 -19.83
CA PRO A 353 -26.76 -10.81 -19.43
C PRO A 353 -26.14 -10.64 -18.04
N ILE A 354 -25.42 -9.54 -17.85
CA ILE A 354 -24.89 -9.15 -16.54
C ILE A 354 -26.02 -8.56 -15.70
N LYS A 355 -26.17 -9.06 -14.48
CA LYS A 355 -27.17 -8.60 -13.49
C LYS A 355 -26.55 -7.86 -12.31
N ALA A 356 -25.26 -8.03 -12.07
CA ALA A 356 -24.54 -7.27 -11.06
C ALA A 356 -23.12 -6.92 -11.51
N VAL A 357 -22.65 -5.76 -11.08
CA VAL A 357 -21.25 -5.33 -11.22
C VAL A 357 -20.67 -5.06 -9.85
N ILE A 358 -19.60 -5.77 -9.52
CA ILE A 358 -18.75 -5.49 -8.37
C ILE A 358 -17.71 -4.44 -8.80
N MET A 359 -17.67 -3.32 -8.11
CA MET A 359 -16.94 -2.12 -8.51
C MET A 359 -15.72 -1.92 -7.62
N ILE A 360 -14.54 -2.05 -8.22
CA ILE A 360 -13.22 -1.78 -7.63
C ILE A 360 -12.70 -0.48 -8.27
N ALA A 361 -13.39 0.60 -7.95
CA ALA A 361 -13.23 1.90 -8.58
C ALA A 361 -13.11 3.02 -7.55
N THR A 362 -12.79 4.23 -8.02
CA THR A 362 -12.87 5.46 -7.24
C THR A 362 -14.27 6.06 -7.39
N ASP A 363 -14.75 6.77 -6.37
CA ASP A 363 -16.00 7.55 -6.34
C ASP A 363 -16.46 8.10 -7.71
N ARG A 364 -15.66 8.97 -8.35
CA ARG A 364 -16.04 9.63 -9.61
C ARG A 364 -16.11 8.69 -10.81
N ALA A 365 -15.20 7.72 -10.88
CA ALA A 365 -15.21 6.71 -11.95
C ALA A 365 -16.40 5.76 -11.78
N ALA A 366 -16.73 5.40 -10.53
CA ALA A 366 -17.90 4.60 -10.21
C ALA A 366 -19.19 5.34 -10.56
N ALA A 367 -19.34 6.61 -10.15
CA ALA A 367 -20.49 7.43 -10.47
C ALA A 367 -20.69 7.57 -11.98
N LYS A 368 -19.63 7.85 -12.74
CA LYS A 368 -19.70 7.95 -14.22
C LYS A 368 -20.04 6.61 -14.89
N PHE A 369 -19.56 5.49 -14.36
CA PHE A 369 -19.94 4.16 -14.86
C PHE A 369 -21.41 3.88 -14.60
N ILE A 370 -21.92 4.16 -13.39
CA ILE A 370 -23.33 4.04 -13.03
C ILE A 370 -24.19 4.92 -13.95
N GLU A 371 -23.85 6.20 -14.10
CA GLU A 371 -24.53 7.16 -14.97
C GLU A 371 -24.77 6.61 -16.38
N LYS A 372 -23.71 6.07 -17.00
CA LYS A 372 -23.71 5.62 -18.40
C LYS A 372 -24.36 4.25 -18.61
N THR A 373 -24.60 3.49 -17.53
CA THR A 373 -25.08 2.10 -17.59
C THR A 373 -26.46 1.91 -17.00
N HIS A 374 -26.90 2.77 -16.08
CA HIS A 374 -28.18 2.65 -15.38
C HIS A 374 -29.37 2.48 -16.33
N ASP A 375 -29.53 3.40 -17.29
CA ASP A 375 -30.65 3.36 -18.24
C ASP A 375 -30.39 2.37 -19.40
N ALA A 376 -29.13 2.04 -19.67
CA ALA A 376 -28.74 1.18 -20.77
C ALA A 376 -28.76 -0.31 -20.43
N VAL A 377 -28.70 -0.66 -19.15
CA VAL A 377 -28.80 -2.03 -18.62
C VAL A 377 -29.77 -2.01 -17.44
N PRO A 378 -31.09 -1.97 -17.70
CA PRO A 378 -32.08 -1.84 -16.64
C PRO A 378 -32.00 -2.98 -15.61
N GLY A 379 -32.09 -2.62 -14.32
CA GLY A 379 -32.05 -3.58 -13.21
C GLY A 379 -30.67 -4.08 -12.82
N LEU A 380 -29.59 -3.47 -13.34
CA LEU A 380 -28.22 -3.77 -12.96
C LEU A 380 -27.96 -3.39 -11.50
N ILE A 381 -27.46 -4.34 -10.72
CA ILE A 381 -27.04 -4.09 -9.32
C ILE A 381 -25.59 -3.60 -9.30
N TYR A 382 -25.34 -2.49 -8.61
CA TYR A 382 -24.00 -1.95 -8.39
C TYR A 382 -23.58 -2.20 -6.95
N ALA A 383 -22.46 -2.90 -6.76
CA ALA A 383 -21.89 -3.16 -5.44
C ALA A 383 -20.43 -2.72 -5.41
N ASN A 384 -20.07 -1.83 -4.50
CA ASN A 384 -18.71 -1.31 -4.36
C ASN A 384 -18.09 -1.81 -3.07
N ILE A 385 -16.76 -1.83 -3.04
CA ILE A 385 -16.01 -1.93 -1.79
C ILE A 385 -15.78 -0.55 -1.16
N SER A 386 -15.53 -0.52 0.14
CA SER A 386 -15.41 0.69 0.95
C SER A 386 -14.34 1.68 0.46
N ALA A 387 -13.27 1.19 -0.19
CA ALA A 387 -12.22 2.03 -0.75
C ALA A 387 -12.71 3.04 -1.82
N VAL A 388 -13.94 2.85 -2.35
CA VAL A 388 -14.60 3.80 -3.25
C VAL A 388 -14.72 5.21 -2.64
N GLY A 389 -14.89 5.30 -1.32
CA GLY A 389 -15.19 6.56 -0.62
C GLY A 389 -16.69 6.81 -0.61
N SER A 390 -17.41 6.09 0.25
CA SER A 390 -18.88 5.96 0.23
C SER A 390 -19.63 7.30 0.17
N THR A 391 -19.33 8.26 1.06
CA THR A 391 -20.01 9.57 1.07
C THR A 391 -19.71 10.37 -0.20
N SER A 392 -18.48 10.29 -0.71
CA SER A 392 -18.08 10.97 -1.95
C SER A 392 -18.84 10.40 -3.14
N LEU A 393 -18.93 9.07 -3.24
CA LEU A 393 -19.77 8.40 -4.25
C LEU A 393 -21.24 8.83 -4.13
N ALA A 394 -21.79 8.88 -2.92
CA ALA A 394 -23.16 9.32 -2.70
C ALA A 394 -23.38 10.78 -3.16
N ALA A 395 -22.43 11.67 -2.88
CA ALA A 395 -22.48 13.06 -3.31
C ALA A 395 -22.45 13.16 -4.85
N GLU A 396 -21.55 12.45 -5.53
CA GLU A 396 -21.48 12.40 -6.99
C GLU A 396 -22.80 11.89 -7.60
N LEU A 397 -23.37 10.82 -7.06
CA LEU A 397 -24.65 10.27 -7.54
C LEU A 397 -25.84 11.21 -7.30
N LYS A 398 -25.87 11.92 -6.15
CA LYS A 398 -26.90 12.93 -5.87
C LYS A 398 -26.87 14.07 -6.89
N LEU A 399 -25.67 14.51 -7.29
CA LEU A 399 -25.51 15.56 -8.30
C LEU A 399 -26.04 15.11 -9.67
N LEU A 400 -25.93 13.81 -10.00
CA LEU A 400 -26.49 13.24 -11.23
C LEU A 400 -28.02 13.08 -11.15
N GLY A 401 -28.57 12.93 -9.95
CA GLY A 401 -30.01 12.89 -9.66
C GLY A 401 -30.45 11.63 -8.91
N ALA A 402 -31.59 11.73 -8.21
CA ALA A 402 -32.08 10.70 -7.29
C ALA A 402 -32.18 9.29 -7.91
N LYS A 403 -32.48 9.19 -9.21
CA LYS A 403 -32.56 7.90 -9.92
C LYS A 403 -31.26 7.08 -9.88
N TYR A 404 -30.09 7.72 -9.73
CA TYR A 404 -28.79 7.05 -9.68
C TYR A 404 -28.37 6.64 -8.27
N THR A 405 -29.12 7.06 -7.25
CA THR A 405 -28.76 6.79 -5.85
C THR A 405 -29.33 5.46 -5.38
N ASN A 406 -30.57 5.15 -5.71
CA ASN A 406 -31.29 4.02 -5.11
C ASN A 406 -30.62 2.66 -5.40
N GLY A 407 -30.31 1.92 -4.35
CA GLY A 407 -29.84 0.54 -4.42
C GLY A 407 -28.36 0.35 -4.72
N VAL A 408 -27.56 1.42 -4.78
CA VAL A 408 -26.09 1.31 -4.88
C VAL A 408 -25.54 0.79 -3.56
N ILE A 409 -24.97 -0.41 -3.59
CA ILE A 409 -24.45 -1.11 -2.42
C ILE A 409 -22.99 -0.74 -2.21
N VAL A 410 -22.60 -0.58 -0.96
CA VAL A 410 -21.20 -0.42 -0.55
C VAL A 410 -20.94 -1.25 0.70
N THR A 411 -19.96 -2.15 0.66
CA THR A 411 -19.39 -2.71 1.89
C THR A 411 -18.58 -1.63 2.59
N GLN A 412 -18.67 -1.55 3.92
CA GLN A 412 -17.98 -0.58 4.75
C GLN A 412 -16.97 -1.29 5.65
N GLY A 413 -15.80 -0.67 5.83
CA GLY A 413 -14.79 -1.08 6.83
C GLY A 413 -15.03 -0.48 8.21
N VAL A 414 -16.08 0.34 8.37
CA VAL A 414 -16.49 1.02 9.60
C VAL A 414 -18.02 0.90 9.75
N PRO A 415 -18.58 1.06 10.97
CA PRO A 415 -20.03 1.14 11.13
C PRO A 415 -20.62 2.36 10.41
N SER A 416 -21.95 2.37 10.24
CA SER A 416 -22.64 3.52 9.63
C SER A 416 -22.31 4.82 10.37
N VAL A 417 -21.89 5.84 9.63
CA VAL A 417 -21.64 7.19 10.18
C VAL A 417 -22.93 7.85 10.67
N ALA A 418 -24.10 7.43 10.18
CA ALA A 418 -25.39 7.86 10.71
C ALA A 418 -25.78 7.10 12.00
N GLY A 419 -25.05 6.05 12.36
CA GLY A 419 -25.33 5.21 13.52
C GLY A 419 -25.13 5.90 14.87
N TYR A 420 -25.53 5.16 15.91
CA TYR A 420 -25.52 5.58 17.33
C TYR A 420 -24.59 4.74 18.20
N SER A 421 -23.64 4.01 17.61
CA SER A 421 -22.63 3.31 18.41
C SER A 421 -21.80 4.35 19.18
N SER A 422 -21.34 4.00 20.39
CA SER A 422 -20.61 4.95 21.23
C SER A 422 -19.39 5.52 20.52
N LEU A 423 -18.68 4.72 19.72
CA LEU A 423 -17.58 5.20 18.89
C LEU A 423 -17.98 6.28 17.90
N VAL A 424 -19.12 6.12 17.24
CA VAL A 424 -19.61 7.07 16.23
C VAL A 424 -20.08 8.36 16.91
N LEU A 425 -20.73 8.27 18.06
CA LEU A 425 -21.11 9.45 18.86
C LEU A 425 -19.89 10.22 19.38
N ASP A 426 -18.89 9.49 19.88
CA ASP A 426 -17.60 10.04 20.30
C ASP A 426 -16.88 10.77 19.17
N TYR A 427 -16.83 10.13 17.99
CA TYR A 427 -16.24 10.71 16.78
C TYR A 427 -16.98 11.99 16.37
N LYS A 428 -18.31 11.97 16.28
CA LYS A 428 -19.12 13.15 15.92
C LYS A 428 -18.90 14.32 16.90
N THR A 429 -18.87 14.02 18.20
CA THR A 429 -18.63 15.02 19.25
C THR A 429 -17.23 15.62 19.13
N ALA A 430 -16.22 14.80 18.88
CA ALA A 430 -14.85 15.27 18.68
C ALA A 430 -14.73 16.10 17.39
N LEU A 431 -15.35 15.65 16.30
CA LEU A 431 -15.33 16.35 15.02
C LEU A 431 -15.95 17.74 15.14
N ASP A 432 -17.13 17.85 15.75
CA ASP A 432 -17.82 19.12 15.96
C ASP A 432 -17.00 20.09 16.83
N LYS A 433 -16.34 19.58 17.87
CA LYS A 433 -15.50 20.40 18.77
C LYS A 433 -14.23 20.92 18.09
N TYR A 434 -13.49 20.07 17.38
CA TYR A 434 -12.14 20.41 16.89
C TYR A 434 -12.13 20.90 15.44
N PHE A 435 -13.16 20.57 14.65
CA PHE A 435 -13.31 20.94 13.26
C PHE A 435 -14.76 21.34 12.94
N PRO A 436 -15.28 22.42 13.58
CA PRO A 436 -16.66 22.84 13.41
C PRO A 436 -16.97 23.13 11.93
N GLY A 437 -18.10 22.62 11.46
CA GLY A 437 -18.55 22.75 10.07
C GLY A 437 -18.16 21.59 9.15
N GLU A 438 -17.28 20.68 9.58
CA GLU A 438 -17.01 19.44 8.85
C GLU A 438 -18.12 18.41 9.07
N ALA A 439 -18.53 17.74 7.99
CA ALA A 439 -19.55 16.70 8.04
C ALA A 439 -18.94 15.32 8.36
N PRO A 440 -19.62 14.48 9.16
CA PRO A 440 -19.24 13.09 9.37
C PRO A 440 -19.13 12.31 8.06
N ASP A 441 -18.05 11.55 7.90
CA ASP A 441 -17.74 10.78 6.68
C ASP A 441 -17.15 9.41 7.02
N TYR A 442 -17.40 8.40 6.18
CA TYR A 442 -16.92 7.03 6.41
C TYR A 442 -15.38 6.94 6.46
N THR A 443 -14.70 7.75 5.64
CA THR A 443 -13.23 7.78 5.56
C THR A 443 -12.62 8.52 6.74
N SER A 444 -13.22 9.63 7.20
CA SER A 444 -12.74 10.30 8.41
C SER A 444 -13.09 9.53 9.68
N LEU A 445 -14.20 8.77 9.71
CA LEU A 445 -14.44 7.80 10.77
C LEU A 445 -13.34 6.72 10.79
N GLU A 446 -12.94 6.16 9.65
CA GLU A 446 -11.83 5.18 9.59
C GLU A 446 -10.51 5.78 10.10
N GLY A 447 -10.19 7.02 9.74
CA GLY A 447 -9.02 7.74 10.24
C GLY A 447 -9.07 7.95 11.76
N PHE A 448 -10.23 8.32 12.30
CA PHE A 448 -10.44 8.51 13.73
C PHE A 448 -10.28 7.20 14.51
N ILE A 449 -10.84 6.09 14.00
CA ILE A 449 -10.71 4.77 14.62
C ILE A 449 -9.25 4.33 14.61
N SER A 450 -8.58 4.42 13.46
CA SER A 450 -7.18 4.06 13.31
C SER A 450 -6.29 4.83 14.30
N ALA A 451 -6.43 6.15 14.34
CA ALA A 451 -5.68 6.97 15.27
C ALA A 451 -6.01 6.68 16.74
N SER A 452 -7.27 6.34 17.06
CA SER A 452 -7.68 5.96 18.42
C SER A 452 -7.00 4.68 18.90
N ILE A 453 -6.84 3.68 18.02
CA ILE A 453 -6.10 2.44 18.33
C ILE A 453 -4.63 2.77 18.59
N LEU A 454 -4.01 3.56 17.71
CA LEU A 454 -2.62 3.98 17.86
C LEU A 454 -2.40 4.77 19.16
N ILE A 455 -3.31 5.67 19.52
CA ILE A 455 -3.28 6.44 20.78
C ILE A 455 -3.31 5.48 21.98
N GLN A 456 -4.14 4.44 21.97
CA GLN A 456 -4.17 3.47 23.06
C GLN A 456 -2.85 2.69 23.18
N ALA A 457 -2.28 2.25 22.05
CA ALA A 457 -0.98 1.59 22.03
C ALA A 457 0.12 2.51 22.60
N LEU A 458 0.19 3.76 22.12
CA LEU A 458 1.16 4.76 22.58
C LEU A 458 1.07 5.06 24.09
N LYS A 459 -0.13 5.06 24.67
CA LYS A 459 -0.32 5.23 26.12
C LYS A 459 0.22 4.06 26.93
N GLN A 460 0.27 2.85 26.34
CA GLN A 460 0.75 1.63 26.99
C GLN A 460 2.25 1.41 26.77
N THR A 461 2.86 2.11 25.81
CA THR A 461 4.29 1.97 25.50
C THR A 461 5.14 3.00 26.24
N THR A 462 5.85 2.58 27.30
CA THR A 462 6.82 3.43 28.02
C THR A 462 8.05 2.60 28.42
N PRO A 463 9.30 3.01 28.06
CA PRO A 463 9.65 4.12 27.16
C PRO A 463 9.11 3.90 25.74
N LEU A 464 8.81 4.97 25.03
CA LEU A 464 8.40 4.89 23.63
C LEU A 464 9.63 4.59 22.76
N ASP A 465 9.55 3.55 21.94
CA ASP A 465 10.39 3.27 20.77
C ASP A 465 9.60 2.35 19.82
N THR A 466 10.07 2.18 18.58
CA THR A 466 9.30 1.43 17.58
C THR A 466 9.13 -0.05 17.93
N GLU A 467 10.15 -0.71 18.47
CA GLU A 467 10.06 -2.14 18.81
C GLU A 467 9.07 -2.37 19.94
N ARG A 468 9.15 -1.57 21.01
CA ARG A 468 8.21 -1.67 22.13
C ARG A 468 6.78 -1.33 21.71
N LEU A 469 6.59 -0.39 20.78
CA LEU A 469 5.26 -0.08 20.26
C LEU A 469 4.71 -1.24 19.42
N VAL A 470 5.55 -1.87 18.59
CA VAL A 470 5.18 -3.08 17.84
C VAL A 470 4.81 -4.21 18.80
N ASP A 471 5.64 -4.49 19.80
CA ASP A 471 5.36 -5.53 20.80
C ASP A 471 4.07 -5.22 21.60
N THR A 472 3.82 -3.93 21.89
CA THR A 472 2.56 -3.48 22.51
C THR A 472 1.39 -3.78 21.58
N LEU A 473 1.45 -3.37 20.32
CA LEU A 473 0.41 -3.63 19.32
C LEU A 473 0.14 -5.14 19.19
N GLU A 474 1.18 -5.98 19.03
CA GLU A 474 1.06 -7.45 18.97
C GLU A 474 0.41 -8.07 20.22
N SER A 475 0.42 -7.37 21.36
CA SER A 475 -0.21 -7.82 22.61
C SER A 475 -1.64 -7.32 22.82
N MET A 476 -2.10 -6.33 22.04
CA MET A 476 -3.41 -5.72 22.21
C MET A 476 -4.51 -6.64 21.70
N GLN A 477 -5.19 -7.31 22.64
CA GLN A 477 -6.31 -8.20 22.39
C GLN A 477 -7.62 -7.58 22.90
N SER A 478 -8.74 -7.91 22.26
CA SER A 478 -10.08 -7.51 22.72
C SER A 478 -10.25 -6.00 22.94
N ILE A 479 -9.63 -5.19 22.09
CA ILE A 479 -9.79 -3.74 22.09
C ILE A 479 -11.24 -3.42 21.78
N ASP A 480 -11.94 -2.81 22.75
CA ASP A 480 -13.31 -2.35 22.57
C ASP A 480 -13.33 -0.83 22.46
N LEU A 481 -13.61 -0.34 21.25
CA LEU A 481 -13.81 1.08 20.98
C LEU A 481 -15.30 1.46 20.98
N GLY A 482 -16.21 0.51 21.17
CA GLY A 482 -17.65 0.74 21.06
C GLY A 482 -18.18 0.74 19.62
N LEU A 483 -17.52 0.03 18.70
CA LEU A 483 -18.01 -0.17 17.32
C LEU A 483 -19.01 -1.33 17.16
N GLY A 484 -19.26 -2.10 18.22
CA GLY A 484 -20.09 -3.32 18.18
C GLY A 484 -19.34 -4.59 17.79
N SER A 485 -18.01 -4.54 17.65
CA SER A 485 -17.14 -5.70 17.51
C SER A 485 -15.80 -5.44 18.19
N LYS A 486 -15.22 -6.47 18.80
CA LYS A 486 -13.87 -6.39 19.39
C LYS A 486 -12.81 -6.37 18.28
N LEU A 487 -11.74 -5.62 18.50
CA LEU A 487 -10.56 -5.59 17.65
C LEU A 487 -9.40 -6.31 18.34
N SER A 488 -8.51 -6.93 17.58
CA SER A 488 -7.36 -7.65 18.12
C SER A 488 -6.18 -7.61 17.16
N PHE A 489 -4.98 -7.55 17.71
CA PHE A 489 -3.73 -7.82 17.00
C PHE A 489 -3.01 -9.00 17.65
N GLY A 490 -2.12 -9.64 16.93
CA GLY A 490 -1.27 -10.72 17.42
C GLY A 490 0.00 -10.83 16.58
N ARG A 491 1.01 -11.56 17.06
CA ARG A 491 2.26 -11.79 16.31
C ARG A 491 2.09 -12.38 14.91
N ALA A 492 1.02 -13.14 14.72
CA ALA A 492 0.67 -13.74 13.44
C ALA A 492 -0.53 -13.04 12.76
N GLU A 493 -1.09 -12.00 13.38
CA GLU A 493 -2.28 -11.31 12.89
C GLU A 493 -2.16 -9.80 13.09
N HIS A 494 -1.80 -9.08 12.03
CA HIS A 494 -1.66 -7.63 12.04
C HIS A 494 -2.90 -6.93 11.46
N GLN A 495 -4.06 -7.59 11.39
CA GLN A 495 -5.35 -7.00 11.03
C GLN A 495 -6.29 -6.92 12.24
N ALA A 496 -6.67 -5.70 12.61
CA ALA A 496 -7.47 -5.44 13.81
C ALA A 496 -8.93 -5.89 13.68
N SER A 497 -9.52 -5.67 12.49
CA SER A 497 -10.93 -5.91 12.20
C SER A 497 -11.08 -6.79 10.97
N HIS A 498 -11.90 -7.82 11.09
CA HIS A 498 -12.44 -8.60 9.97
C HIS A 498 -13.92 -8.27 9.70
N LYS A 499 -14.49 -7.31 10.44
CA LYS A 499 -15.90 -6.96 10.34
C LYS A 499 -16.16 -6.14 9.08
N ILE A 500 -17.19 -6.53 8.36
CA ILE A 500 -17.73 -5.82 7.21
C ILE A 500 -19.16 -5.40 7.54
N TRP A 501 -19.49 -4.15 7.24
CA TRP A 501 -20.87 -3.65 7.33
C TRP A 501 -21.44 -3.46 5.93
N GLY A 502 -22.62 -4.00 5.67
CA GLY A 502 -23.33 -3.76 4.42
C GLY A 502 -24.09 -2.45 4.48
N THR A 503 -24.02 -1.66 3.41
CA THR A 503 -24.90 -0.50 3.23
C THR A 503 -25.44 -0.41 1.81
N ALA A 504 -26.60 0.19 1.64
CA ALA A 504 -27.15 0.57 0.35
C ALA A 504 -27.69 2.00 0.40
N LEU A 505 -27.49 2.75 -0.68
CA LEU A 505 -28.10 4.07 -0.84
C LEU A 505 -29.62 3.94 -1.00
N ASP A 506 -30.37 4.76 -0.27
CA ASP A 506 -31.78 5.02 -0.53
C ASP A 506 -31.97 6.12 -1.61
N GLU A 507 -33.22 6.43 -1.94
CA GLU A 507 -33.59 7.47 -2.93
C GLU A 507 -33.16 8.89 -2.53
N THR A 508 -32.86 9.12 -1.25
CA THR A 508 -32.32 10.40 -0.75
C THR A 508 -30.79 10.47 -0.89
N GLY A 509 -30.18 9.37 -1.36
CA GLY A 509 -28.75 9.12 -1.37
C GLY A 509 -28.14 9.08 0.03
N THR A 510 -28.87 8.53 0.99
CA THR A 510 -28.35 8.22 2.33
C THR A 510 -28.10 6.72 2.44
N TYR A 511 -26.97 6.32 3.02
CA TYR A 511 -26.68 4.91 3.23
C TYR A 511 -27.49 4.34 4.39
N GLN A 512 -28.28 3.32 4.07
CA GLN A 512 -28.98 2.48 5.04
C GLN A 512 -28.21 1.18 5.25
N ALA A 513 -28.20 0.67 6.47
CA ALA A 513 -27.59 -0.63 6.76
C ALA A 513 -28.35 -1.75 6.04
N ILE A 514 -27.62 -2.73 5.52
CA ILE A 514 -28.17 -3.97 4.96
C ILE A 514 -27.44 -5.18 5.53
N GLU A 515 -28.15 -6.29 5.67
CA GLU A 515 -27.54 -7.58 5.98
C GLU A 515 -26.97 -8.20 4.70
N LEU A 516 -25.69 -8.60 4.75
CA LEU A 516 -25.00 -9.21 3.61
C LEU A 516 -25.13 -10.73 3.58
N GLU A 517 -25.65 -11.35 4.64
CA GLU A 517 -25.78 -12.80 4.81
C GLU A 517 -27.14 -13.20 5.38
#